data_AF-A0A7D5T904-F1
#
_entry.id   AF-A0A7D5T904-F1
#
_cell.length_a   1.000
_cell.length_b   1.000
_cell.length_c   1.000
_cell.angle_alpha   90.00
_cell.angle_beta   90.00
_cell.angle_gamma   90.00
#
_symmetry.space_group_name_H-M   'P 1'
#
loop_
_entity.id
_entity.type
_entity.pdbx_description
1 polymer ?
#
loop_
_entity_poly.entity_id
_entity_poly.type
_entity_poly.pdbx_seq_one_letter_code
_entity_poly.pdbx_strand_id
1 'polypeptide(L)'
;MARSILGMVGLGTTLVFAIPVALLGLEFLLARGQPTVGGGLLVVAVLMVAIEEYVTTPDDLAGEAVDKTVGAVAKSSDDDEE
;
A
#
# COMPACT_ATOMS: atom_id res chain seq x y z
N MET A 1 4.34 6.26 13.95
CA MET A 1 4.25 4.89 14.49
C MET A 1 5.55 4.18 14.22
N ALA A 2 6.14 3.46 15.18
CA ALA A 2 7.31 2.63 14.88
C ALA A 2 6.86 1.57 13.87
N ARG A 3 7.49 1.51 12.69
CA ARG A 3 7.16 0.49 11.69
C ARG A 3 7.45 -0.87 12.31
N SER A 4 6.41 -1.69 12.43
CA SER A 4 6.58 -3.13 12.64
C SER A 4 7.51 -3.66 11.55
N ILE A 5 8.29 -4.70 11.85
CA ILE A 5 9.19 -5.36 10.88
C ILE A 5 8.42 -5.70 9.60
N LEU A 6 7.15 -6.11 9.73
CA LEU A 6 6.29 -6.42 8.60
C LEU A 6 6.02 -5.20 7.69
N GLY A 7 5.85 -4.01 8.28
CA GLY A 7 5.70 -2.76 7.53
C GLY A 7 6.98 -2.32 6.82
N MET A 8 8.16 -2.68 7.33
CA MET A 8 9.41 -2.48 6.60
C MET A 8 9.54 -3.45 5.42
N VAL A 9 9.10 -4.69 5.58
CA VAL A 9 9.15 -5.69 4.51
C VAL A 9 8.22 -5.31 3.36
N GLY A 10 6.99 -4.86 3.65
CA GLY A 10 6.05 -4.36 2.63
C GLY A 10 6.66 -3.24 1.78
N LEU A 11 7.18 -2.20 2.44
CA LEU A 11 7.83 -1.12 1.71
C LEU A 11 9.11 -1.54 0.99
N GLY A 12 9.89 -2.45 1.59
CA GLY A 12 11.03 -3.07 0.94
C GLY A 12 10.64 -3.74 -0.38
N THR A 13 9.52 -4.47 -0.40
CA THR A 13 9.02 -5.11 -1.63
C THR A 13 8.55 -4.11 -2.67
N THR A 14 7.85 -3.04 -2.29
CA THR A 14 7.44 -1.99 -3.23
C THR A 14 8.63 -1.26 -3.82
N LEU A 15 9.67 -1.00 -3.02
CA LEU A 15 10.89 -0.34 -3.48
C LEU A 15 11.64 -1.15 -4.56
N VAL A 16 11.59 -2.48 -4.52
CA VAL A 16 12.16 -3.34 -5.58
C VAL A 16 11.59 -2.99 -6.95
N PHE A 17 10.32 -2.57 -7.02
CA PHE A 17 9.67 -2.13 -8.25
C PHE A 17 9.76 -0.63 -8.49
N ALA A 18 9.67 0.20 -7.44
CA ALA A 18 9.71 1.65 -7.58
C ALA A 18 11.08 2.17 -8.01
N ILE A 19 12.17 1.55 -7.54
CA ILE A 19 13.55 1.94 -7.89
C ILE A 19 13.82 1.83 -9.40
N PRO A 20 13.56 0.70 -10.09
CA PRO A 20 13.82 0.61 -11.52
C PRO A 20 12.94 1.60 -12.31
N VAL A 21 11.71 1.86 -11.88
CA VAL A 21 10.84 2.88 -12.52
C VAL A 21 11.41 4.29 -12.31
N ALA A 22 11.90 4.61 -11.12
CA ALA A 22 12.51 5.89 -10.82
C ALA A 22 13.80 6.12 -11.64
N LEU A 23 14.66 5.09 -11.74
CA LEU A 23 15.86 5.14 -12.56
C LEU A 23 15.53 5.35 -14.04
N LEU A 24 14.50 4.66 -14.56
CA LEU A 24 14.03 4.86 -15.93
C LEU A 24 13.48 6.28 -16.12
N GLY A 25 12.75 6.81 -15.16
CA GLY A 25 12.29 8.21 -15.17
C GLY A 25 13.44 9.21 -15.22
N LEU A 26 14.50 9.00 -14.41
CA LEU A 26 15.70 9.83 -14.42
C LEU A 26 16.45 9.77 -15.76
N GLU A 27 16.56 8.59 -16.36
CA GLU A 27 17.18 8.41 -17.69
C GLU A 27 16.44 9.25 -18.76
N PHE A 28 15.10 9.15 -18.79
CA PHE A 28 14.30 9.92 -19.75
C PHE A 28 14.37 11.43 -19.49
N LEU A 29 14.40 11.83 -18.22
CA LEU A 29 14.46 13.24 -17.82
C LEU A 29 15.82 13.88 -18.12
N LEU A 30 16.91 13.19 -17.79
CA LEU A 30 18.26 13.73 -17.78
C LEU A 30 19.09 13.35 -19.01
N ALA A 31 19.04 12.08 -19.43
CA ALA A 31 19.86 11.58 -20.53
C ALA A 31 19.19 11.76 -21.90
N ARG A 32 17.87 11.54 -21.97
CA ARG A 32 17.11 11.59 -23.23
C ARG A 32 16.44 12.93 -23.52
N GLY A 33 16.40 13.84 -22.54
CA GLY A 33 15.81 15.17 -22.71
C GLY A 33 14.30 15.17 -22.92
N GLN A 34 13.59 14.15 -22.42
CA GLN A 34 12.14 14.00 -22.53
C GLN A 34 11.47 14.20 -21.17
N PRO A 35 11.32 15.47 -20.72
CA PRO A 35 10.92 15.77 -19.35
C PRO A 35 9.50 15.35 -19.00
N THR A 36 8.59 15.33 -19.97
CA THR A 36 7.21 14.87 -19.77
C THR A 36 7.15 13.38 -19.43
N VAL A 37 7.87 12.56 -20.19
CA VAL A 37 7.95 11.11 -19.97
C VAL A 37 8.71 10.79 -18.68
N GLY A 38 9.89 11.40 -18.50
CA GLY A 38 10.69 11.20 -17.30
C GLY A 38 9.97 11.64 -16.03
N GLY A 39 9.36 12.83 -16.03
CA GLY A 39 8.57 13.33 -14.91
C GLY A 39 7.35 12.46 -14.60
N GLY A 40 6.62 11.99 -15.63
CA GLY A 40 5.49 11.08 -15.44
C GLY A 40 5.90 9.78 -14.76
N LEU A 41 7.02 9.19 -15.15
CA LEU A 41 7.55 7.98 -14.53
C LEU A 41 7.99 8.19 -13.08
N LEU A 42 8.59 9.35 -12.77
CA LEU A 42 8.93 9.70 -11.39
C LEU A 42 7.69 9.85 -10.52
N VAL A 43 6.63 10.48 -11.03
CA VAL A 43 5.34 10.57 -10.33
C VAL A 43 4.77 9.18 -10.08
N VAL A 44 4.82 8.28 -11.06
CA VAL A 44 4.38 6.88 -10.90
C VAL A 44 5.20 6.17 -9.81
N ALA A 45 6.52 6.33 -9.80
CA ALA A 45 7.37 5.72 -8.77
C ALA A 45 7.03 6.24 -7.36
N VAL A 46 6.76 7.53 -7.21
CA VAL A 46 6.31 8.12 -5.93
C VAL A 46 4.94 7.58 -5.54
N LEU A 47 4.01 7.47 -6.50
CA LEU A 47 2.67 6.93 -6.26
C LEU A 47 2.71 5.46 -5.84
N MET A 48 3.59 4.64 -6.41
CA MET A 48 3.77 3.24 -5.98
C MET A 48 4.05 3.14 -4.48
N VAL A 49 4.90 4.04 -3.97
CA VAL A 49 5.25 4.08 -2.53
C VAL A 49 4.14 4.73 -1.71
N ALA A 50 3.55 5.83 -2.20
CA ALA A 50 2.54 6.58 -1.47
C ALA A 50 1.20 5.84 -1.33
N ILE A 51 0.81 5.03 -2.33
CA ILE A 51 -0.41 4.22 -2.28
C ILE A 51 -0.35 3.25 -1.10
N GLU A 52 0.79 2.60 -0.88
CA GLU A 52 0.98 1.66 0.23
C GLU A 52 0.83 2.34 1.60
N GLU A 53 1.13 3.64 1.70
CA GLU A 53 1.07 4.39 2.96
C GLU A 53 -0.26 5.12 3.18
N TYR A 54 -1.08 5.34 2.14
CA TYR A 54 -2.27 6.20 2.22
C TYR A 54 -3.58 5.60 1.68
N VAL A 55 -3.55 4.50 0.93
CA VAL A 55 -4.76 3.92 0.32
C VAL A 55 -5.10 2.60 0.99
N THR A 56 -6.02 2.66 1.97
CA THR A 56 -6.74 1.56 2.63
C THR A 56 -6.00 0.23 2.62
N THR A 57 -5.12 0.03 3.60
CA THR A 57 -4.37 -1.21 3.77
C THR A 57 -5.35 -2.41 3.77
N PRO A 58 -5.09 -3.50 3.02
CA PRO A 58 -5.96 -4.68 3.02
C PRO A 58 -6.14 -5.27 4.43
N ASP A 59 -5.19 -5.04 5.35
CA ASP A 59 -5.30 -5.36 6.77
C ASP A 59 -6.52 -4.74 7.46
N ASP A 60 -6.84 -3.47 7.16
CA ASP A 60 -7.99 -2.79 7.80
C ASP A 60 -9.31 -3.41 7.33
N LEU A 61 -9.39 -3.82 6.05
CA LEU A 61 -10.55 -4.54 5.51
C LEU A 61 -10.63 -5.99 6.00
N ALA A 62 -9.49 -6.65 6.18
CA ALA A 62 -9.43 -8.02 6.68
C ALA A 62 -9.81 -8.10 8.17
N GLY A 63 -9.33 -7.15 8.99
CA GLY A 63 -9.70 -7.04 10.40
C GLY A 63 -11.20 -6.83 10.58
N GLU A 64 -11.79 -5.93 9.80
CA GLU A 64 -13.22 -5.66 9.91
C GLU A 64 -14.12 -6.84 9.47
N ALA A 65 -13.64 -7.69 8.57
CA ALA A 65 -14.34 -8.93 8.21
C ALA A 65 -14.28 -9.98 9.33
N VAL A 66 -13.15 -10.08 10.04
CA VAL A 66 -13.01 -10.96 11.21
C VAL A 66 -13.87 -10.44 12.36
N ASP A 67 -13.82 -9.15 12.66
CA ASP A 67 -14.64 -8.56 13.72
C ASP A 67 -16.14 -8.70 13.45
N LYS A 68 -16.58 -8.61 12.18
CA LYS A 68 -17.99 -8.87 11.81
C LYS A 68 -18.40 -10.32 12.00
N THR A 69 -17.53 -11.29 11.74
CA THR A 69 -17.85 -12.72 11.92
C THR A 69 -17.84 -13.12 13.40
N VAL A 70 -16.89 -12.61 14.18
CA VAL A 70 -16.82 -12.83 15.64
C VAL A 70 -17.97 -12.09 16.36
N GLY A 71 -18.28 -10.86 15.96
CA GLY A 71 -19.41 -10.10 16.50
C GLY A 71 -20.75 -10.76 16.19
N ALA A 72 -20.94 -11.32 14.99
CA ALA A 72 -22.16 -12.03 14.63
C ALA A 72 -22.34 -13.33 15.44
N VAL A 73 -21.27 -14.11 15.65
CA VAL A 73 -21.37 -15.35 16.43
C VAL A 73 -21.60 -15.09 17.92
N ALA A 74 -20.99 -14.03 18.47
CA ALA A 74 -21.21 -13.64 19.85
C ALA A 74 -22.63 -13.10 20.08
N LYS A 75 -23.19 -12.35 19.12
CA LYS A 75 -24.53 -11.77 19.22
C LYS A 75 -25.65 -12.80 19.08
N SER A 76 -25.46 -13.81 18.24
CA SER A 76 -26.39 -14.96 18.17
C SER A 76 -26.44 -15.81 19.46
N SER A 77 -25.51 -15.66 20.40
CA SER A 77 -25.56 -16.37 21.70
C SER A 77 -26.26 -15.59 22.82
N ASP A 78 -26.48 -14.28 22.66
CA ASP A 78 -27.04 -13.40 23.71
C ASP A 78 -28.53 -13.05 23.42
N ASP A 79 -29.00 -13.24 22.18
CA ASP A 79 -30.39 -12.95 21.75
C ASP A 79 -31.36 -14.15 21.95
N ASP A 80 -30.93 -15.25 22.58
CA ASP A 80 -31.75 -16.46 22.85
C ASP A 80 -32.24 -16.57 24.32
N GLU A 81 -32.09 -15.53 25.15
CA GLU A 81 -32.48 -15.49 26.58
C GLU A 81 -33.59 -14.47 26.92
N GLU A 82 -34.65 -14.34 26.09
CA GLU A 82 -35.96 -13.79 26.52
C GLU A 82 -37.02 -14.88 26.75
#